data_AF-A0A950UTH4-F1
#
_entry.id   AF-A0A950UTH4-F1
#
_cell.length_a   1.000
_cell.length_b   1.000
_cell.length_c   1.000
_cell.angle_alpha   90.00
_cell.angle_beta   90.00
_cell.angle_gamma   90.00
#
_symmetry.space_group_name_H-M   'P 1'
#
loop_
_entity.id
_entity.type
_entity.pdbx_description
1 polymer ?
#
loop_
_entity_poly.entity_id
_entity_poly.type
_entity_poly.pdbx_seq_one_letter_code
_entity_poly.pdbx_strand_id
1 'polypeptide(L)'
;DRRESDPQARLVAQGVAYVNFALKYPARLQLMFTRAKYDTSYPGLAPVSQRAFQILERAVRAATDSGTAPLSKDAMGYLIAVWSIVHGFSHLLLGGEMDGLAPGGNKRAIVETYLPVTLKHLPIPGPDRQNTA
;
A
#
# COMPACT_ATOMS: atom_id res chain seq x y z
N ASP A 1 13.65 11.08 14.79
CA ASP A 1 14.16 9.71 15.05
C ASP A 1 14.65 9.09 13.73
N ARG A 2 15.76 8.32 13.66
CA ARG A 2 16.34 7.80 12.39
C ARG A 2 15.37 6.93 11.58
N ARG A 3 14.35 6.37 12.25
CA ARG A 3 13.25 5.60 11.62
C ARG A 3 12.24 6.48 10.88
N GLU A 4 12.06 7.74 11.29
CA GLU A 4 11.22 8.70 10.56
C GLU A 4 11.90 9.21 9.28
N SER A 5 13.23 9.14 9.22
CA SER A 5 14.00 9.55 8.04
C SER A 5 14.22 8.44 7.01
N ASP A 6 13.89 7.18 7.30
CA ASP A 6 14.02 6.07 6.33
C ASP A 6 12.76 5.96 5.46
N PRO A 7 12.85 6.24 4.14
CA PRO A 7 11.70 6.15 3.24
C PRO A 7 11.07 4.75 3.19
N GLN A 8 11.86 3.69 3.34
CA GLN A 8 11.36 2.32 3.29
C GLN A 8 10.54 2.00 4.55
N ALA A 9 11.06 2.33 5.73
CA ALA A 9 10.33 2.20 6.99
C ALA A 9 9.00 2.98 6.96
N ARG A 10 8.98 4.18 6.36
CA ARG A 10 7.75 4.96 6.17
C ARG A 10 6.74 4.29 5.25
N LEU A 11 7.19 3.70 4.13
CA LEU A 11 6.33 2.95 3.22
C LEU A 11 5.71 1.73 3.91
N VAL A 12 6.50 1.01 4.73
CA VAL A 12 6.02 -0.10 5.55
C VAL A 12 4.98 0.37 6.56
N ALA A 13 5.25 1.46 7.29
CA ALA A 13 4.32 2.01 8.25
C ALA A 13 2.99 2.46 7.60
N GLN A 14 3.06 2.99 6.38
CA GLN A 14 1.87 3.32 5.59
C GLN A 14 1.08 2.06 5.19
N GLY A 15 1.75 0.98 4.81
CA GLY A 15 1.11 -0.31 4.55
C GLY A 15 0.36 -0.85 5.78
N VAL A 16 0.99 -0.78 6.96
CA VAL A 16 0.36 -1.14 8.24
C VAL A 16 -0.87 -0.27 8.52
N ALA A 17 -0.76 1.05 8.33
CA ALA A 17 -1.90 1.96 8.50
C ALA A 17 -3.05 1.65 7.54
N TYR A 18 -2.75 1.27 6.29
CA TYR A 18 -3.74 0.86 5.29
C TYR A 18 -4.49 -0.41 5.73
N VAL A 19 -3.78 -1.46 6.16
CA VAL A 19 -4.40 -2.71 6.60
C VAL A 19 -5.22 -2.49 7.88
N ASN A 20 -4.74 -1.66 8.82
CA ASN A 20 -5.52 -1.29 10.01
C ASN A 20 -6.78 -0.50 9.65
N PHE A 21 -6.73 0.38 8.64
CA PHE A 21 -7.92 1.05 8.12
C PHE A 21 -8.92 0.04 7.54
N ALA A 22 -8.45 -0.91 6.74
CA ALA A 22 -9.27 -1.97 6.16
C ALA A 22 -9.99 -2.81 7.24
N LEU A 23 -9.28 -3.22 8.29
CA LEU A 23 -9.85 -3.95 9.41
C LEU A 23 -10.86 -3.12 10.22
N LYS A 24 -10.58 -1.84 10.42
CA LYS A 24 -11.45 -0.93 11.19
C LYS A 24 -12.72 -0.55 10.41
N TYR A 25 -12.62 -0.45 9.08
CA TYR A 25 -13.70 0.02 8.21
C TYR A 25 -13.90 -0.86 6.95
N PRO A 26 -14.24 -2.15 7.09
CA PRO A 26 -14.29 -3.09 5.97
C PRO A 26 -15.31 -2.68 4.89
N ALA A 27 -16.47 -2.15 5.29
CA ALA A 27 -17.46 -1.65 4.34
C ALA A 27 -16.96 -0.45 3.52
N ARG A 28 -16.10 0.40 4.08
CA ARG A 28 -15.50 1.53 3.35
C ARG A 28 -14.46 1.04 2.33
N LEU A 29 -13.63 0.08 2.73
CA LEU A 29 -12.71 -0.59 1.81
C LEU A 29 -13.48 -1.21 0.64
N GLN A 30 -14.53 -1.99 0.92
CA GLN A 30 -15.35 -2.61 -0.11
C GLN A 30 -15.99 -1.56 -1.03
N LEU A 31 -16.50 -0.46 -0.46
CA LEU A 31 -17.08 0.63 -1.25
C LEU A 31 -16.05 1.24 -2.19
N MET A 32 -14.82 1.54 -1.74
CA MET A 32 -13.79 2.17 -2.59
C MET A 32 -13.49 1.35 -3.86
N PHE A 33 -13.54 0.02 -3.78
CA PHE A 33 -13.11 -0.88 -4.86
C PHE A 33 -14.24 -1.59 -5.61
N THR A 34 -15.51 -1.29 -5.30
CA THR A 34 -16.66 -1.87 -6.02
C THR A 34 -17.36 -0.80 -6.86
N ARG A 35 -16.87 -0.55 -8.09
CA ARG A 35 -17.42 0.50 -8.98
C ARG A 35 -18.92 0.38 -9.26
N ALA A 36 -19.50 -0.82 -9.19
CA ALA A 36 -20.94 -1.03 -9.35
C ALA A 36 -21.80 -0.46 -8.20
N LYS A 37 -21.19 -0.05 -7.07
CA LYS A 37 -21.90 0.42 -5.87
C LYS A 37 -21.99 1.94 -5.74
N TYR A 38 -21.42 2.72 -6.66
CA TYR A 38 -21.44 4.19 -6.60
C TYR A 38 -21.38 4.82 -7.99
N ASP A 39 -21.90 6.05 -8.11
CA ASP A 39 -21.81 6.82 -9.34
C ASP A 39 -20.38 7.31 -9.57
N THR A 40 -19.70 6.70 -10.54
CA THR A 40 -18.33 7.07 -10.93
C THR A 40 -18.24 8.45 -11.60
N SER A 41 -19.37 9.03 -12.03
CA SER A 41 -19.45 10.36 -12.61
C SER A 41 -19.57 11.47 -11.57
N TYR A 42 -19.72 11.13 -10.28
CA TYR A 42 -19.78 12.11 -9.20
C TYR A 42 -18.54 13.03 -9.23
N PRO A 43 -18.71 14.36 -9.44
CA PRO A 43 -17.58 15.26 -9.72
C PRO A 43 -16.52 15.30 -8.61
N GLY A 44 -16.92 15.07 -7.36
CA GLY A 44 -16.01 15.05 -6.22
C GLY A 44 -15.17 13.77 -6.09
N LEU A 45 -15.53 12.69 -6.78
CA LEU A 45 -14.92 11.39 -6.56
C LEU A 45 -13.53 11.28 -7.20
N ALA A 46 -13.39 11.69 -8.46
CA ALA A 46 -12.13 11.59 -9.20
C ALA A 46 -10.99 12.34 -8.49
N PRO A 47 -11.17 13.61 -8.06
CA PRO A 47 -10.13 14.35 -7.35
C PRO A 47 -9.73 13.71 -6.01
N VAL A 48 -10.70 13.16 -5.25
CA VAL A 48 -10.41 12.51 -3.96
C VAL A 48 -9.66 11.20 -4.18
N SER A 49 -10.07 10.39 -5.17
CA SER A 49 -9.42 9.14 -5.54
C SER A 49 -7.97 9.37 -5.97
N GLN A 50 -7.74 10.37 -6.82
CA GLN A 50 -6.40 10.75 -7.26
C GLN A 50 -5.52 11.18 -6.08
N ARG A 51 -6.05 12.03 -5.18
CA ARG A 51 -5.29 12.45 -3.98
C ARG A 51 -4.92 11.26 -3.10
N ALA A 52 -5.82 10.29 -2.91
CA ALA A 52 -5.54 9.09 -2.13
C ALA A 52 -4.42 8.24 -2.78
N PHE A 53 -4.51 8.02 -4.10
CA PHE A 53 -3.47 7.30 -4.85
C PHE A 53 -2.10 7.98 -4.78
N GLN A 54 -2.06 9.31 -4.90
CA GLN A 54 -0.83 10.08 -4.80
C GLN A 54 -0.11 9.95 -3.45
N ILE A 55 -0.81 9.60 -2.36
CA ILE A 55 -0.15 9.34 -1.06
C ILE A 55 0.75 8.11 -1.18
N LEU A 56 0.28 7.04 -1.83
CA LEU A 56 1.10 5.85 -2.10
C LEU A 56 2.23 6.18 -3.08
N GLU A 57 1.92 6.88 -4.17
CA GLU A 57 2.92 7.25 -5.17
C GLU A 57 4.10 8.04 -4.56
N ARG A 58 3.81 9.03 -3.70
CA ARG A 58 4.86 9.80 -3.01
C ARG A 58 5.73 8.95 -2.10
N ALA A 59 5.17 7.97 -1.42
CA ALA A 59 5.94 7.09 -0.55
C ALA A 59 6.84 6.14 -1.35
N VAL A 60 6.32 5.61 -2.47
CA VAL A 60 7.13 4.81 -3.40
C VAL A 60 8.26 5.64 -3.99
N ARG A 61 7.99 6.85 -4.50
CA ARG A 61 9.02 7.76 -5.03
C ARG A 61 10.15 8.00 -4.04
N ALA A 62 9.83 8.18 -2.76
CA ALA A 62 10.83 8.36 -1.72
C ALA A 62 11.62 7.07 -1.46
N ALA A 63 10.98 5.90 -1.52
CA ALA A 63 11.63 4.60 -1.32
C ALA A 63 12.51 4.15 -2.50
N THR A 64 12.22 4.60 -3.71
CA THR A 64 12.91 4.25 -4.96
C THR A 64 13.80 5.37 -5.52
N ASP A 65 13.87 6.51 -4.83
CA ASP A 65 14.61 7.72 -5.26
C ASP A 65 14.24 8.19 -6.69
N SER A 66 12.96 8.15 -7.05
CA SER A 66 12.49 8.41 -8.43
C SER A 66 12.20 9.89 -8.75
N GLY A 67 12.57 10.82 -7.89
CA GLY A 67 12.37 12.26 -8.11
C GLY A 67 10.92 12.66 -8.43
N THR A 68 10.74 13.72 -9.23
CA THR A 68 9.43 14.28 -9.63
C THR A 68 8.99 13.92 -11.06
N ALA A 69 9.87 13.30 -11.85
CA ALA A 69 9.54 12.84 -13.21
C ALA A 69 8.46 11.74 -13.18
N PRO A 70 7.77 11.45 -14.29
CA PRO A 70 6.91 10.25 -14.36
C PRO A 70 7.69 9.01 -13.91
N LEU A 71 7.06 8.15 -13.09
CA LEU A 71 7.69 6.90 -12.65
C LEU A 71 8.10 6.06 -13.85
N SER A 72 9.30 5.46 -13.81
CA SER A 72 9.65 4.40 -14.75
C SER A 72 8.70 3.21 -14.63
N LYS A 73 8.80 2.30 -15.61
CA LYS A 73 8.07 1.02 -15.57
C LYS A 73 8.40 0.21 -14.33
N ASP A 74 9.65 0.22 -13.88
CA ASP A 74 10.10 -0.53 -12.70
C ASP A 74 9.55 0.06 -11.40
N ALA A 75 9.62 1.39 -11.24
CA ALA A 75 9.07 2.07 -10.08
C ALA A 75 7.53 1.99 -10.03
N MET A 76 6.85 2.06 -11.18
CA MET A 76 5.41 1.81 -11.28
C MET A 76 5.06 0.35 -10.96
N GLY A 77 5.85 -0.61 -11.44
CA GLY A 77 5.69 -2.03 -11.11
C GLY A 77 5.84 -2.29 -9.61
N TYR A 78 6.83 -1.67 -8.96
CA TYR A 78 7.02 -1.73 -7.51
C TYR A 78 5.83 -1.13 -6.76
N LEU A 79 5.31 0.02 -7.20
CA LEU A 79 4.09 0.62 -6.65
C LEU A 79 2.91 -0.35 -6.70
N ILE A 80 2.66 -0.95 -7.87
CA ILE A 80 1.59 -1.93 -8.06
C ILE A 80 1.79 -3.16 -7.17
N ALA A 81 3.03 -3.63 -6.99
CA ALA A 81 3.35 -4.76 -6.13
C ALA A 81 3.05 -4.47 -4.65
N VAL A 82 3.50 -3.31 -4.14
CA VAL A 82 3.20 -2.85 -2.77
C VAL A 82 1.69 -2.74 -2.58
N TRP A 83 1.00 -2.12 -3.54
CA TRP A 83 -0.45 -1.94 -3.48
C TRP A 83 -1.19 -3.28 -3.45
N SER A 84 -0.81 -4.20 -4.33
CA SER A 84 -1.39 -5.54 -4.43
C SER A 84 -1.19 -6.34 -3.15
N ILE A 85 0.00 -6.26 -2.53
CA ILE A 85 0.28 -6.96 -1.27
C ILE A 85 -0.61 -6.46 -0.15
N VAL A 86 -0.68 -5.15 0.09
CA VAL A 86 -1.50 -4.63 1.20
C VAL A 86 -3.00 -4.84 0.97
N HIS A 87 -3.44 -4.86 -0.30
CA HIS A 87 -4.79 -5.26 -0.68
C HIS A 87 -5.07 -6.74 -0.39
N GLY A 88 -4.24 -7.63 -0.90
CA GLY A 88 -4.38 -9.07 -0.71
C GLY A 88 -4.33 -9.43 0.77
N PHE A 89 -3.37 -8.87 1.51
CA PHE A 89 -3.22 -9.06 2.95
C PHE A 89 -4.47 -8.62 3.71
N SER A 90 -5.06 -7.48 3.34
CA SER A 90 -6.32 -7.01 3.93
C SER A 90 -7.47 -7.97 3.68
N HIS A 91 -7.62 -8.48 2.46
CA HIS A 91 -8.72 -9.39 2.11
C HIS A 91 -8.57 -10.75 2.80
N LEU A 92 -7.34 -11.31 2.83
CA LEU A 92 -7.03 -12.56 3.53
C LEU A 92 -7.20 -12.46 5.06
N LEU A 93 -7.00 -11.28 5.65
CA LEU A 93 -7.35 -11.05 7.05
C LEU A 93 -8.87 -10.94 7.24
N LEU A 94 -9.56 -10.24 6.34
CA LEU A 94 -11.00 -10.02 6.47
C LEU A 94 -11.80 -11.31 6.27
N GLY A 95 -11.37 -12.20 5.36
CA GLY A 95 -11.99 -13.50 5.13
C GLY A 95 -11.62 -14.58 6.15
N GLY A 96 -10.62 -14.33 7.00
CA GLY A 96 -10.20 -15.27 8.06
C GLY A 96 -9.20 -16.34 7.60
N GLU A 97 -8.72 -16.26 6.35
CA GLU A 97 -7.76 -17.21 5.77
C GLU A 97 -6.42 -17.24 6.53
N MET A 98 -6.13 -16.20 7.31
CA MET A 98 -4.92 -16.08 8.13
C MET A 98 -5.14 -16.28 9.62
N ASP A 99 -6.35 -16.61 10.09
CA ASP A 99 -6.66 -16.71 11.53
C ASP A 99 -5.78 -17.76 12.26
N GLY A 100 -5.26 -18.76 11.54
CA GLY A 100 -4.32 -19.76 12.07
C GLY A 100 -2.89 -19.26 12.33
N LEU A 101 -2.54 -18.04 11.89
CA LEU A 101 -1.19 -17.47 12.05
C LEU A 101 -0.97 -16.82 13.42
N ALA A 102 -2.00 -16.67 14.25
CA ALA A 102 -1.88 -16.17 15.61
C ALA A 102 -2.92 -16.82 16.54
N PRO A 103 -2.62 -16.99 17.84
CA PRO A 103 -3.59 -17.49 18.81
C PRO A 103 -4.89 -16.70 18.79
N GLY A 104 -6.02 -17.42 18.70
CA GLY A 104 -7.35 -16.83 18.69
C GLY A 104 -7.67 -15.93 17.49
N GLY A 105 -6.93 -16.06 16.36
CA GLY A 105 -7.18 -15.24 15.18
C GLY A 105 -6.88 -13.76 15.41
N ASN A 106 -5.90 -13.44 16.27
CA ASN A 106 -5.54 -12.06 16.58
C ASN A 106 -4.96 -11.33 15.35
N LYS A 107 -5.85 -10.71 14.57
CA LYS A 107 -5.51 -9.99 13.33
C LYS A 107 -4.48 -8.90 13.55
N ARG A 108 -4.52 -8.21 14.69
CA ARG A 108 -3.52 -7.18 15.04
C ARG A 108 -2.12 -7.78 15.16
N ALA A 109 -1.99 -8.89 15.88
CA ALA A 109 -0.71 -9.58 16.01
C ALA A 109 -0.19 -10.07 14.64
N ILE A 110 -1.08 -10.55 13.77
CA ILE A 110 -0.73 -10.96 12.40
C ILE A 110 -0.21 -9.77 11.59
N VAL A 111 -0.88 -8.62 11.63
CA VAL A 111 -0.42 -7.39 10.97
C VAL A 111 0.95 -6.96 11.48
N GLU A 112 1.12 -6.84 12.80
CA GLU A 112 2.36 -6.35 13.41
C GLU A 112 3.54 -7.29 13.16
N THR A 113 3.29 -8.60 13.06
CA THR A 113 4.34 -9.62 12.89
C THR A 113 4.72 -9.85 11.44
N TYR A 114 3.74 -10.01 10.54
CA TYR A 114 3.99 -10.51 9.19
C TYR A 114 4.03 -9.41 8.13
N LEU A 115 3.18 -8.39 8.21
CA LEU A 115 3.11 -7.39 7.14
C LEU A 115 4.43 -6.62 6.92
N PRO A 116 5.16 -6.18 7.97
CA PRO A 116 6.47 -5.54 7.78
C PRO A 116 7.47 -6.46 7.08
N VAL A 117 7.46 -7.75 7.42
CA VAL A 117 8.38 -8.74 6.85
C VAL A 117 8.00 -9.06 5.41
N THR A 118 6.72 -9.22 5.11
CA THR A 118 6.21 -9.40 3.74
C THR A 118 6.63 -8.24 2.83
N LEU A 119 6.46 -6.99 3.28
CA LEU A 119 6.87 -5.81 2.51
C LEU A 119 8.39 -5.69 2.38
N LYS A 120 9.16 -6.07 3.41
CA LYS A 120 10.64 -6.08 3.37
C LYS A 120 11.19 -7.02 2.29
N HIS A 121 10.46 -8.08 1.94
CA HIS A 121 10.88 -9.03 0.91
C HIS A 121 10.62 -8.56 -0.53
N LEU A 122 9.89 -7.45 -0.73
CA LEU A 122 9.77 -6.87 -2.06
C LEU A 122 11.10 -6.23 -2.47
N PRO A 123 11.72 -6.67 -3.58
CA PRO A 123 12.93 -6.05 -4.07
C PRO A 123 12.61 -4.63 -4.53
N ILE A 124 13.35 -3.67 -3.98
CA ILE A 124 13.23 -2.26 -4.36
C ILE A 124 13.98 -2.09 -5.68
N PRO A 125 13.33 -1.54 -6.73
CA PRO A 125 14.01 -1.28 -7.98
C PRO A 125 15.17 -0.30 -7.73
N GLY A 126 16.26 -0.48 -8.47
CA GLY A 126 17.36 0.47 -8.43
C GLY A 126 16.90 1.88 -8.85
N PRO A 127 17.68 2.92 -8.53
CA PRO A 127 17.35 4.27 -8.94
C PRO A 127 17.16 4.33 -10.46
N ASP A 128 16.23 5.19 -10.89
CA ASP A 128 15.93 5.43 -12.30
C ASP A 128 17.19 5.96 -13.01
N ARG A 129 17.98 5.05 -13.58
CA ARG A 129 19.05 5.40 -14.51
C ARG A 129 18.42 5.69 -15.87
N GLN A 130 17.61 6.74 -15.95
CA GLN A 130 17.19 7.29 -17.23
C GLN A 130 18.32 8.18 -17.78
N ASN A 131 19.16 7.56 -18.63
CA ASN A 131 19.94 8.15 -19.71
C ASN A 131 20.57 9.54 -19.47
N THR A 132 21.78 9.57 -18.91
CA THR A 132 22.75 10.59 -19.31
C THR A 132 23.17 10.30 -20.75
N ALA A 133 22.46 10.88 -21.70
CA ALA A 133 22.88 11.02 -23.09
C ALA A 133 22.49 12.41 -23.56
#